data_AF-A0A916RYM5-F1
#
_entry.id   AF-A0A916RYM5-F1
#
_cell.length_a   1.000
_cell.length_b   1.000
_cell.length_c   1.000
_cell.angle_alpha   90.00
_cell.angle_beta   90.00
_cell.angle_gamma   90.00
#
_symmetry.space_group_name_H-M   'P 1'
#
loop_
_entity.id
_entity.type
_entity.pdbx_description
1 polymer ?
#
loop_
_entity_poly.entity_id
_entity_poly.type
_entity_poly.pdbx_seq_one_letter_code
_entity_poly.pdbx_strand_id
1 'polypeptide(L)'
;MSDPSFPNFDTMTTAEFEQYLPDLFADSNGKLSTDPRLQAFLSCHPDCAALVRDLETIAEHAKSLFEPDYEPSDDVWTNIQSKLQQENPGDNDLPLAAKS
;
A
#
# COMPACT_ATOMS: atom_id res chain seq x y z
N MET A 1 -33.62 -6.91 3.47
CA MET A 1 -32.92 -8.20 3.59
C MET A 1 -31.45 -7.85 3.76
N SER A 2 -30.88 -8.10 4.93
CA SER A 2 -29.48 -7.83 5.21
C SER A 2 -28.68 -9.06 4.78
N ASP A 3 -27.64 -8.84 3.98
CA ASP A 3 -26.68 -9.88 3.62
C ASP A 3 -26.04 -10.40 4.93
N PRO A 4 -26.04 -11.71 5.23
CA PRO A 4 -25.55 -12.25 6.50
C PRO A 4 -24.06 -12.00 6.76
N SER A 5 -23.32 -11.49 5.77
CA SER A 5 -21.90 -11.14 5.89
C SER A 5 -21.64 -9.77 6.55
N PHE A 6 -22.62 -8.87 6.63
CA PHE A 6 -22.41 -7.53 7.20
C PHE A 6 -23.19 -7.29 8.49
N PRO A 7 -22.54 -6.73 9.54
CA PRO A 7 -23.22 -6.39 10.78
C PRO A 7 -24.27 -5.30 10.56
N ASN A 8 -25.23 -5.21 11.47
CA ASN A 8 -26.18 -4.12 11.47
C ASN A 8 -25.48 -2.80 11.86
N PHE A 9 -25.33 -1.89 10.89
CA PHE A 9 -24.63 -0.62 11.07
C PHE A 9 -25.27 0.32 12.09
N ASP A 10 -26.57 0.18 12.35
CA ASP A 10 -27.29 1.02 13.31
C ASP A 10 -27.03 0.63 14.77
N THR A 11 -26.63 -0.62 15.02
CA THR A 11 -26.48 -1.18 16.38
C THR A 11 -25.09 -1.68 16.68
N MET A 12 -24.15 -1.58 15.73
CA MET A 12 -22.79 -2.04 15.96
C MET A 12 -22.05 -1.14 16.95
N THR A 13 -21.10 -1.73 17.65
CA THR A 13 -20.14 -1.03 18.51
C THR A 13 -18.93 -0.55 17.70
N THR A 14 -18.16 0.39 18.27
CA THR A 14 -16.86 0.80 17.71
C THR A 14 -15.90 -0.38 17.50
N ALA A 15 -15.84 -1.32 18.45
CA ALA A 15 -14.96 -2.47 18.35
C ALA A 15 -15.34 -3.40 17.18
N GLU A 16 -16.64 -3.62 16.98
CA GLU A 16 -17.14 -4.39 15.83
C GLU A 16 -16.84 -3.63 14.52
N PHE A 17 -17.08 -2.32 14.48
CA PHE A 17 -16.74 -1.51 13.33
C PHE A 17 -15.27 -1.65 12.92
N GLU A 18 -14.34 -1.52 13.87
CA GLU A 18 -12.90 -1.67 13.62
C GLU A 18 -12.52 -3.07 13.13
N GLN A 19 -13.22 -4.11 13.61
CA GLN A 19 -12.99 -5.48 13.16
C GLN A 19 -13.40 -5.69 11.70
N TYR A 20 -14.52 -5.11 11.26
CA TYR A 20 -14.99 -5.20 9.87
C TYR A 20 -14.40 -4.12 8.96
N LEU A 21 -13.69 -3.14 9.52
CA LEU A 21 -13.15 -2.00 8.78
C LEU A 21 -12.29 -2.41 7.58
N PRO A 22 -11.37 -3.40 7.67
CA PRO A 22 -10.57 -3.81 6.52
C PRO A 22 -11.42 -4.33 5.35
N ASP A 23 -12.41 -5.18 5.64
CA ASP A 23 -13.29 -5.76 4.63
C ASP A 23 -14.20 -4.69 4.00
N LEU A 24 -14.77 -3.82 4.83
CA LEU A 24 -15.56 -2.67 4.38
C LEU A 24 -14.72 -1.77 3.46
N PHE A 25 -13.47 -1.49 3.82
CA PHE A 25 -12.59 -0.62 3.06
C PHE A 25 -12.19 -1.23 1.71
N ALA A 26 -11.97 -2.54 1.66
CA ALA A 26 -11.71 -3.29 0.43
C ALA A 26 -12.93 -3.25 -0.52
N ASP A 27 -14.14 -3.47 0.00
CA ASP A 27 -15.37 -3.50 -0.79
C ASP A 27 -15.80 -2.11 -1.29
N SER A 28 -15.43 -1.05 -0.57
CA SER A 28 -15.78 0.34 -0.90
C SER A 28 -14.76 1.05 -1.81
N ASN A 29 -13.78 0.32 -2.35
CA ASN A 29 -12.68 0.87 -3.16
C ASN A 29 -11.95 2.03 -2.45
N GLY A 30 -11.87 1.95 -1.12
CA GLY A 30 -11.24 2.94 -0.25
C GLY A 30 -12.02 4.25 -0.07
N LYS A 31 -13.36 4.23 -0.19
CA LYS A 31 -14.25 5.37 0.14
C LYS A 31 -15.45 4.92 0.98
N LEU A 32 -15.25 4.89 2.30
CA LEU A 32 -16.26 4.55 3.31
C LEU A 32 -17.08 5.75 3.78
N SER A 33 -16.48 6.94 3.78
CA SER A 33 -17.09 8.20 4.21
C SER A 33 -18.29 8.60 3.35
N THR A 34 -18.43 8.02 2.16
CA THR A 34 -19.54 8.23 1.24
C THR A 34 -20.61 7.14 1.31
N ASP A 35 -20.39 6.05 2.07
CA ASP A 35 -21.36 4.97 2.19
C ASP A 35 -22.60 5.44 2.97
N PRO A 36 -23.81 5.43 2.38
CA PRO A 36 -25.03 5.82 3.06
C PRO A 36 -25.33 4.99 4.31
N ARG A 37 -24.93 3.72 4.34
CA ARG A 37 -25.17 2.79 5.45
C ARG A 37 -24.36 3.16 6.70
N LEU A 38 -23.22 3.81 6.50
CA LEU A 38 -22.30 4.20 7.58
C LEU A 38 -22.53 5.62 8.08
N GLN A 39 -23.28 6.47 7.36
CA GLN A 39 -23.48 7.88 7.73
C GLN A 39 -24.03 8.06 9.14
N ALA A 40 -25.04 7.29 9.51
CA ALA A 40 -25.64 7.36 10.84
C ALA A 40 -24.63 6.97 11.93
N PHE A 41 -23.93 5.84 11.72
CA PHE A 41 -22.90 5.36 12.63
C PHE A 41 -21.75 6.37 12.80
N LEU A 42 -21.20 6.89 11.70
CA LEU A 42 -20.09 7.85 11.70
C LEU A 42 -20.49 9.21 12.29
N SER A 43 -21.76 9.61 12.16
CA SER A 43 -22.27 10.83 12.81
C SER A 43 -22.37 10.68 14.33
N CYS A 44 -22.66 9.48 14.82
CA CYS A 44 -22.69 9.17 16.25
C CYS A 44 -21.30 8.89 16.86
N HIS A 45 -20.34 8.45 16.04
CA HIS A 45 -19.00 8.07 16.48
C HIS A 45 -17.92 8.90 15.76
N PRO A 46 -17.63 10.12 16.24
CA PRO A 46 -16.72 11.03 15.56
C PRO A 46 -15.28 10.51 15.46
N ASP A 47 -14.83 9.70 16.42
CA ASP A 47 -13.50 9.07 16.38
C ASP A 47 -13.39 8.04 15.25
N CYS A 48 -14.44 7.24 15.02
CA CYS A 48 -14.51 6.33 13.87
C CYS A 48 -14.52 7.11 12.55
N ALA A 49 -15.21 8.25 12.50
CA ALA A 49 -15.23 9.11 11.32
C ALA A 49 -13.87 9.75 11.03
N ALA A 50 -13.12 10.12 12.07
CA ALA A 50 -11.74 10.58 11.94
C ALA A 50 -10.83 9.46 11.40
N LEU A 51 -10.93 8.25 11.96
CA LEU A 51 -10.17 7.08 11.50
C LEU A 51 -10.44 6.76 10.02
N VAL A 52 -11.71 6.75 9.60
CA VAL A 52 -12.08 6.52 8.19
C VAL A 52 -11.46 7.59 7.30
N ARG A 53 -11.53 8.87 7.68
CA ARG A 53 -10.93 9.96 6.91
C ARG A 53 -9.43 9.80 6.77
N ASP A 54 -8.74 9.40 7.84
CA ASP A 54 -7.29 9.18 7.82
C ASP A 54 -6.93 8.03 6.88
N LEU A 55 -7.66 6.91 6.95
CA LEU A 55 -7.46 5.77 6.05
C LEU A 55 -7.70 6.13 4.57
N GLU A 56 -8.76 6.89 4.28
CA GLU A 56 -9.03 7.37 2.92
C GLU A 56 -7.95 8.32 2.41
N THR A 57 -7.40 9.16 3.29
CA THR A 57 -6.31 10.07 2.98
C THR A 57 -5.03 9.29 2.68
N ILE A 58 -4.70 8.29 3.50
CA ILE A 58 -3.56 7.39 3.26
C ILE A 58 -3.74 6.65 1.94
N ALA A 59 -4.93 6.09 1.66
CA ALA A 59 -5.20 5.36 0.42
C ALA A 59 -5.04 6.27 -0.81
N GLU A 60 -5.50 7.51 -0.73
CA GLU A 60 -5.34 8.49 -1.81
C GLU A 60 -3.87 8.84 -2.05
N HIS A 61 -3.10 9.08 -0.98
CA HIS A 61 -1.67 9.35 -1.11
C HIS A 61 -0.89 8.12 -1.60
N ALA A 62 -1.25 6.92 -1.16
CA ALA A 62 -0.63 5.68 -1.60
C ALA A 62 -0.81 5.47 -3.12
N LYS A 63 -1.98 5.80 -3.70
CA LYS A 63 -2.18 5.76 -5.16
C LYS A 63 -1.14 6.57 -5.93
N SER A 64 -0.75 7.73 -5.41
CA SER A 64 0.30 8.56 -6.02
C SER A 64 1.69 7.92 -5.98
N LEU A 65 1.93 6.95 -5.09
CA LEU A 65 3.19 6.20 -5.05
C LEU A 65 3.24 5.11 -6.11
N PHE A 66 2.10 4.72 -6.70
CA PHE A 66 2.01 3.63 -7.66
C PHE A 66 2.06 4.08 -9.14
N GLU A 67 2.11 5.39 -9.44
CA GLU A 67 2.22 5.88 -10.82
C GLU A 67 3.36 6.92 -11.04
N PRO A 68 4.20 6.75 -12.07
CA PRO A 68 4.61 5.52 -12.73
C PRO A 68 5.88 4.94 -12.08
N ASP A 69 5.84 3.64 -11.76
CA ASP A 69 7.03 2.80 -11.79
C ASP A 69 7.53 2.79 -13.24
N TYR A 70 8.46 3.69 -13.56
CA TYR A 70 9.21 3.60 -14.80
C TYR A 70 10.10 2.36 -14.68
N GLU A 71 9.57 1.21 -15.10
CA GLU A 71 10.40 0.04 -15.36
C GLU A 71 11.47 0.47 -16.36
N PRO A 72 12.77 0.35 -16.02
CA PRO A 72 13.82 0.69 -16.97
C PRO A 72 13.63 -0.13 -18.24
N SER A 73 13.84 0.48 -19.40
CA SER A 73 13.74 -0.25 -20.67
C SER A 73 14.72 -1.44 -20.70
N ASP A 74 14.38 -2.49 -21.43
CA ASP A 74 15.25 -3.67 -21.63
C ASP A 74 16.70 -3.30 -22.05
N ASP A 75 16.87 -2.22 -22.80
CA ASP A 75 18.18 -1.69 -23.21
C ASP A 75 19.02 -1.21 -22.01
N VAL A 76 18.38 -0.60 -21.00
CA VAL A 76 19.05 -0.16 -19.77
C VAL A 76 19.50 -1.38 -18.96
N TRP A 77 18.65 -2.39 -18.82
CA TRP A 77 19.01 -3.64 -18.15
C TRP A 77 20.14 -4.39 -18.86
N THR A 78 20.06 -4.47 -20.19
CA THR A 78 21.10 -5.07 -21.04
C THR A 78 22.44 -4.35 -20.88
N ASN A 79 22.43 -3.01 -20.82
CA ASN A 79 23.63 -2.22 -20.58
C ASN A 79 24.20 -2.42 -19.17
N ILE A 80 23.36 -2.46 -18.14
CA ILE A 80 23.79 -2.75 -16.76
C ILE A 80 24.44 -4.14 -16.68
N GLN A 81 23.81 -5.15 -17.26
CA GLN A 81 24.35 -6.52 -17.30
C GLN A 81 25.69 -6.57 -18.02
N SER A 82 25.82 -5.86 -19.15
CA SER A 82 27.07 -5.80 -19.91
C SER A 82 28.20 -5.12 -19.13
N LYS A 83 27.90 -4.04 -18.41
CA LYS A 83 28.87 -3.32 -17.56
C LYS A 83 29.37 -4.17 -16.39
N LEU A 84 28.47 -4.87 -15.70
CA LEU A 84 28.84 -5.78 -14.60
C LEU A 84 29.72 -6.94 -15.06
N GLN A 85 29.51 -7.45 -16.28
CA GLN A 85 30.37 -8.48 -16.87
C GLN A 85 31.73 -7.94 -17.31
N GLN A 86 31.81 -6.67 -17.73
CA GLN A 86 33.06 -6.00 -18.09
C GLN A 86 33.90 -5.58 -16.88
N GLU A 87 33.28 -5.28 -15.74
CA GLU A 87 33.97 -4.97 -14.48
C GLU A 87 34.52 -6.22 -13.76
N ASN A 88 34.22 -7.43 -14.24
CA ASN A 88 34.72 -8.67 -13.62
C ASN A 88 35.52 -9.64 -14.52
N PRO A 89 36.55 -9.18 -15.25
CA PRO A 89 37.61 -10.09 -15.65
C PRO A 89 39.00 -9.53 -15.37
N GLY A 90 39.30 -9.06 -14.15
CA GLY A 90 40.70 -8.78 -13.81
C GLY A 90 41.06 -7.96 -12.58
N ASP A 91 40.14 -7.27 -11.88
CA ASP A 91 40.52 -6.31 -10.83
C ASP A 91 40.79 -6.96 -9.45
N ASN A 92 41.41 -8.14 -9.47
CA ASN A 92 42.10 -8.72 -8.32
C ASN A 92 43.57 -9.02 -8.69
N ASP A 93 44.18 -8.15 -9.48
CA ASP A 93 45.63 -8.09 -9.69
C ASP A 93 46.23 -7.03 -8.75
N LEU A 94 46.03 -7.23 -7.43
CA LEU A 94 46.90 -6.62 -6.44
C LEU A 94 48.24 -7.34 -6.55
N PRO A 95 49.35 -6.66 -6.89
CA PRO A 95 50.64 -7.31 -6.99
C PRO A 95 50.99 -7.83 -5.60
N LEU A 96 51.00 -9.16 -5.41
CA LEU A 96 51.67 -9.77 -4.27
C LEU A 96 53.15 -9.42 -4.42
N ALA A 97 53.52 -8.29 -3.81
CA ALA A 97 54.89 -7.84 -3.75
C ALA A 97 55.73 -8.95 -3.11
N ALA A 98 56.50 -9.63 -3.96
CA ALA A 98 57.67 -10.37 -3.55
C ALA A 98 58.53 -9.42 -2.69
N LYS A 99 58.68 -9.75 -1.41
CA LYS A 99 59.72 -9.19 -0.55
C LYS A 99 60.51 -10.35 0.05
N SER A 100 61.82 -10.18 -0.14
CA SER A 100 62.98 -11.01 0.16
C SER A 100 63.03 -11.63 1.54
#